data_AF-A0A2N1UYK7-F1
#
_entry.id   AF-A0A2N1UYK7-F1
#
_cell.length_a   1.000
_cell.length_b   1.000
_cell.length_c   1.000
_cell.angle_alpha   90.00
_cell.angle_beta   90.00
_cell.angle_gamma   90.00
#
_symmetry.space_group_name_H-M   'P 1'
#
loop_
_entity.id
_entity.type
_entity.pdbx_description
1 polymer ?
#
loop_
_entity_poly.entity_id
_entity_poly.type
_entity_poly.pdbx_seq_one_letter_code
_entity_poly.pdbx_strand_id
1 'polypeptide(L)'
;MKIEILIITAAISIALFIALFLILRQVMLWYWKINRIEDLLQEQVNILRLIHKEKLEEVESESIVDASEIEGVRFDFSQDLTDKEKSQITDKASHLKKNQLLAIHNINREVTFWYQDEYDNQTKQNNNNVFSIVAIRE
;
A
#
# COMPACT_ATOMS: atom_id res chain seq x y z
N MET A 1 55.81 -28.87 35.92
CA MET A 1 54.45 -28.73 36.48
C MET A 1 53.89 -27.30 36.45
N LYS A 2 54.37 -26.31 37.22
CA LYS A 2 53.75 -24.96 37.24
C LYS A 2 53.82 -24.20 35.90
N ILE A 3 54.93 -24.35 35.16
CA ILE A 3 55.15 -23.68 33.87
C ILE A 3 54.25 -24.25 32.78
N GLU A 4 54.07 -25.57 32.72
CA GLU A 4 53.21 -26.23 31.73
C GLU A 4 51.74 -25.82 31.89
N ILE A 5 51.27 -25.72 33.14
CA ILE A 5 49.91 -25.25 33.44
C ILE A 5 49.73 -23.79 33.00
N LEU A 6 50.74 -22.94 33.19
CA LEU A 6 50.71 -21.55 32.75
C LEU A 6 50.67 -21.41 31.23
N ILE A 7 51.40 -22.26 30.50
CA ILE A 7 51.37 -22.29 29.03
C ILE A 7 50.00 -22.75 28.51
N ILE A 8 49.43 -23.81 29.11
CA ILE A 8 48.12 -24.35 28.70
C ILE A 8 47.01 -23.32 28.95
N THR A 9 47.00 -22.68 30.12
CA THR A 9 46.01 -21.64 30.44
C THR A 9 46.13 -20.42 29.53
N ALA A 10 47.35 -19.97 29.23
CA ALA A 10 47.58 -18.89 28.27
C ALA A 10 47.08 -19.25 26.86
N ALA A 11 47.33 -20.47 26.39
CA ALA A 11 46.86 -20.93 25.09
C ALA A 11 45.32 -20.96 25.01
N ILE A 12 44.64 -21.44 26.06
CA ILE A 12 43.18 -21.45 26.14
C ILE A 12 42.62 -20.03 26.12
N SER A 13 43.21 -19.11 26.89
CA SER A 13 42.79 -17.71 26.90
C SER A 13 42.92 -17.07 25.51
N ILE A 14 44.03 -17.28 24.81
CA ILE A 14 44.23 -16.77 23.45
C ILE A 14 43.19 -17.35 22.48
N ALA A 15 42.93 -18.66 22.54
CA ALA A 15 41.92 -19.31 21.71
C ALA A 15 40.51 -18.72 21.95
N LEU A 16 40.15 -18.47 23.21
CA LEU A 16 38.89 -17.81 23.58
C LEU A 16 38.80 -16.39 23.02
N PHE A 17 39.88 -15.60 23.11
CA PHE A 17 39.90 -14.25 22.56
C PHE A 17 39.73 -14.24 21.03
N ILE A 18 40.37 -15.17 20.33
CA ILE A 18 40.22 -15.31 18.87
C ILE A 18 38.78 -15.70 18.52
N ALA A 19 38.20 -16.66 19.23
CA ALA A 19 36.81 -17.07 19.01
C ALA A 19 35.83 -15.91 19.23
N LEU A 20 36.00 -15.14 20.31
CA LEU A 20 35.19 -13.97 20.60
C LEU A 20 35.32 -12.91 19.50
N PHE A 21 36.54 -12.64 19.05
CA PHE A 21 36.81 -11.69 17.96
C PHE A 21 36.11 -12.09 16.66
N LEU A 22 36.13 -13.37 16.29
CA LEU A 22 35.43 -13.87 15.11
C LEU A 22 33.91 -13.70 15.21
N ILE A 23 33.34 -13.94 16.39
CA ILE A 23 31.91 -13.74 16.65
C ILE A 23 31.55 -12.25 16.51
N LEU A 24 32.31 -11.35 17.15
CA LEU A 24 32.08 -9.90 17.03
C LEU A 24 32.17 -9.43 15.57
N ARG A 25 33.17 -9.91 14.83
CA ARG A 25 33.31 -9.60 13.40
C ARG A 25 32.08 -10.03 12.61
N GLN A 26 31.56 -11.22 12.89
CA GLN A 26 30.38 -11.75 12.20
C GLN A 26 29.13 -10.92 12.51
N VAL A 27 28.94 -10.51 13.77
CA VAL A 27 27.83 -9.64 14.20
C VAL A 27 27.93 -8.27 13.51
N MET A 28 29.11 -7.69 13.43
CA MET A 28 29.32 -6.40 12.75
C MET A 28 29.00 -6.48 11.25
N LEU A 29 29.41 -7.57 10.58
CA LEU A 29 29.06 -7.79 9.16
C LEU A 29 27.56 -7.98 8.95
N TRP A 30 26.90 -8.70 9.86
CA TRP A 30 25.44 -8.86 9.85
C TRP A 30 24.73 -7.53 10.04
N TYR A 31 25.15 -6.72 11.01
CA TYR A 31 24.60 -5.40 11.25
C TYR A 31 24.75 -4.50 10.02
N TRP A 32 25.95 -4.48 9.42
CA TRP A 32 26.19 -3.71 8.20
C TRP A 32 25.31 -4.17 7.03
N LYS A 33 25.15 -5.49 6.87
CA LYS A 33 24.30 -6.07 5.82
C LYS A 33 22.82 -5.69 6.02
N ILE A 34 22.31 -5.72 7.25
CA ILE A 34 20.92 -5.36 7.56
C ILE A 34 20.68 -3.89 7.25
N ASN A 35 21.55 -2.99 7.75
CA ASN A 35 21.41 -1.56 7.47
C ASN A 35 21.48 -1.27 5.96
N ARG A 36 22.36 -1.95 5.23
CA ARG A 36 22.44 -1.78 3.77
C ARG A 36 21.16 -2.21 3.06
N ILE A 37 20.49 -3.24 3.56
CA ILE A 37 19.18 -3.68 3.01
C ILE A 37 18.10 -2.66 3.35
N GLU A 38 18.10 -2.08 4.55
CA GLU A 38 17.17 -1.03 4.95
C GLU A 38 17.31 0.22 4.07
N ASP A 39 18.54 0.67 3.82
CA ASP A 39 18.82 1.79 2.91
C ASP A 39 18.24 1.53 1.50
N LEU A 40 18.48 0.33 0.97
CA LEU A 40 17.98 -0.06 -0.35
C LEU A 40 16.45 -0.16 -0.38
N LEU A 41 15.82 -0.63 0.70
CA LEU A 41 14.36 -0.66 0.82
C LEU A 41 13.78 0.75 0.86
N GLN A 42 14.40 1.68 1.59
CA GLN A 42 13.99 3.08 1.59
C GLN A 42 14.12 3.72 0.22
N GLU A 43 15.21 3.44 -0.50
CA GLU A 43 15.43 3.93 -1.85
C GLU A 43 14.36 3.37 -2.82
N GLN A 44 14.04 2.07 -2.73
CA GLN A 44 12.96 1.49 -3.53
C GLN A 44 11.59 2.08 -3.19
N VAL A 45 11.28 2.33 -1.92
CA VAL A 45 10.02 2.98 -1.52
C VAL A 45 9.95 4.40 -2.06
N ASN A 46 11.05 5.15 -2.06
CA ASN A 46 11.09 6.49 -2.64
C ASN A 46 10.90 6.47 -4.16
N ILE A 47 11.53 5.54 -4.87
CA ILE A 47 11.32 5.35 -6.31
C ILE A 47 9.86 4.97 -6.58
N LEU A 48 9.27 4.07 -5.78
CA LEU A 48 7.88 3.67 -5.94
C LEU A 48 6.92 4.84 -5.72
N ARG A 49 7.21 5.72 -4.74
CA ARG A 49 6.44 6.94 -4.50
C ARG A 49 6.57 7.94 -5.65
N LEU A 50 7.76 8.09 -6.23
CA LEU A 50 7.99 8.94 -7.40
C LEU A 50 7.20 8.44 -8.61
N ILE A 51 7.30 7.14 -8.91
CA ILE A 51 6.53 6.51 -10.00
C ILE A 51 5.03 6.65 -9.74
N HIS A 52 4.57 6.45 -8.50
CA HIS A 52 3.15 6.59 -8.18
C HIS A 52 2.66 8.04 -8.35
N LYS A 53 3.48 9.03 -7.96
CA LYS A 53 3.19 10.45 -8.15
C LYS A 53 3.15 10.83 -9.63
N GLU A 54 4.11 10.35 -10.41
CA GLU A 54 4.19 10.60 -11.86
C GLU A 54 3.01 9.93 -12.59
N LYS A 55 2.64 8.71 -12.21
CA LYS A 55 1.48 8.01 -12.77
C LYS A 55 0.15 8.66 -12.37
N LEU A 56 0.05 9.27 -11.20
CA LEU A 56 -1.12 10.09 -10.80
C LEU A 56 -1.23 11.37 -11.63
N GLU A 57 -0.10 12.02 -11.93
CA GLU A 57 -0.06 13.21 -12.80
C GLU A 57 -0.35 12.83 -14.28
N GLU A 58 0.03 11.64 -14.73
CA GLU A 58 -0.27 11.13 -16.08
C GLU A 58 -1.76 10.71 -16.22
N VAL A 59 -2.36 10.11 -15.19
CA VAL A 59 -3.79 9.73 -15.16
C VAL A 59 -4.73 10.95 -15.08
N GLU A 60 -4.30 12.06 -14.47
CA GLU A 60 -5.04 13.34 -14.56
C GLU A 60 -4.99 13.94 -15.98
N SER A 61 -4.00 13.57 -16.80
CA SER A 61 -3.89 14.04 -18.19
C SER A 61 -4.52 13.12 -19.25
N GLU A 62 -4.72 11.83 -18.96
CA GLU A 62 -5.38 10.87 -19.86
C GLU A 62 -6.85 10.54 -19.53
N SER A 63 -7.39 10.97 -18.37
CA SER A 63 -8.80 10.70 -18.01
C SER A 63 -9.85 11.60 -18.69
N ILE A 64 -9.45 12.40 -19.70
CA ILE A 64 -10.39 13.10 -20.59
C ILE A 64 -10.51 12.36 -21.93
N VAL A 65 -10.77 11.06 -21.94
CA VAL A 65 -11.31 10.39 -23.14
C VAL A 65 -12.30 9.30 -22.73
N ASP A 66 -13.53 9.48 -23.23
CA ASP A 66 -14.68 8.57 -23.18
C ASP A 66 -15.35 8.33 -21.83
N ALA A 67 -15.78 9.43 -21.19
CA ALA A 67 -17.04 9.41 -20.47
C ALA A 67 -18.18 9.29 -21.50
N SER A 68 -18.71 8.09 -21.68
CA SER A 68 -20.04 7.94 -22.30
C SER A 68 -21.05 8.65 -21.38
N GLU A 69 -21.37 9.89 -21.72
CA GLU A 69 -22.41 10.67 -21.07
C GLU A 69 -23.74 9.91 -21.15
N ILE A 70 -24.12 9.29 -20.03
CA ILE A 70 -25.53 9.12 -19.71
C ILE A 70 -25.94 10.46 -19.11
N GLU A 71 -26.81 11.21 -19.80
CA GLU A 71 -27.22 12.58 -19.42
C GLU A 71 -27.39 12.77 -17.90
N GLY A 72 -26.47 13.56 -17.32
CA GLY A 72 -26.52 13.99 -15.92
C GLY A 72 -25.89 13.05 -14.89
N VAL A 73 -25.17 11.99 -15.29
CA VAL A 73 -24.44 11.11 -14.36
C VAL A 73 -22.93 11.25 -14.57
N ARG A 74 -22.24 11.83 -13.59
CA ARG A 74 -20.77 11.90 -13.59
C ARG A 74 -20.21 10.65 -12.93
N PHE A 75 -19.37 9.92 -13.66
CA PHE A 75 -18.64 8.79 -13.12
C PHE A 75 -17.24 9.23 -12.71
N ASP A 76 -16.81 8.84 -11.51
CA ASP A 76 -15.44 9.05 -11.04
C ASP A 76 -14.89 7.68 -10.61
N PHE A 77 -14.08 7.09 -11.47
CA PHE A 77 -13.54 5.76 -11.28
C PHE A 77 -12.08 5.86 -10.82
N SER A 78 -11.84 5.97 -9.52
CA SER A 78 -10.48 5.97 -8.97
C SER A 78 -9.86 4.57 -8.79
N GLN A 79 -10.57 3.50 -9.19
CA GLN A 79 -10.13 2.11 -9.01
C GLN A 79 -10.09 1.33 -10.33
N ASP A 80 -9.12 0.41 -10.41
CA ASP A 80 -9.05 -0.63 -11.45
C ASP A 80 -10.26 -1.58 -11.32
N LEU A 81 -11.34 -1.24 -12.02
CA LEU A 81 -12.55 -2.05 -12.12
C LEU A 81 -12.44 -3.02 -13.30
N THR A 82 -12.82 -4.27 -13.06
CA THR A 82 -13.00 -5.26 -14.13
C THR A 82 -14.16 -4.87 -15.05
N ASP A 83 -14.14 -5.30 -16.31
CA ASP A 83 -15.20 -5.00 -17.28
C ASP A 83 -16.59 -5.46 -16.81
N LYS A 84 -16.64 -6.54 -16.02
CA LYS A 84 -17.86 -7.04 -15.38
C LYS A 84 -18.40 -6.06 -14.33
N GLU A 85 -17.53 -5.46 -13.52
CA GLU A 85 -17.92 -4.45 -12.54
C GLU A 85 -18.39 -3.18 -13.23
N LYS A 86 -17.68 -2.72 -14.27
CA LYS A 86 -18.09 -1.58 -15.10
C LYS A 86 -19.49 -1.77 -15.66
N SER A 87 -19.78 -2.95 -16.23
CA SER A 87 -21.11 -3.26 -16.76
C SER A 87 -22.21 -3.22 -15.67
N GLN A 88 -21.94 -3.74 -14.47
CA GLN A 88 -22.89 -3.69 -13.35
C GLN A 88 -23.14 -2.27 -12.84
N ILE A 89 -22.10 -1.44 -12.85
CA ILE A 89 -22.17 -0.04 -12.46
C ILE A 89 -23.01 0.74 -13.47
N THR A 90 -22.75 0.58 -14.77
CA THR A 90 -23.51 1.27 -15.81
C THR A 90 -24.99 0.90 -15.76
N ASP A 91 -25.30 -0.38 -15.56
CA ASP A 91 -26.68 -0.86 -15.42
C ASP A 91 -27.37 -0.23 -14.20
N LYS A 92 -26.71 -0.24 -13.03
CA LYS A 92 -27.26 0.38 -11.81
C LYS A 92 -27.33 1.91 -11.88
N ALA A 93 -26.37 2.55 -12.55
CA ALA A 93 -26.34 4.00 -12.71
C ALA A 93 -27.52 4.51 -13.56
N SER A 94 -28.02 3.71 -14.49
CA SER A 94 -29.24 4.05 -15.25
C SER A 94 -30.48 4.23 -14.37
N HIS A 95 -30.48 3.62 -13.18
CA HIS A 95 -31.56 3.69 -12.19
C HIS A 95 -31.30 4.74 -11.08
N LEU A 96 -30.19 5.47 -11.13
CA LEU A 96 -29.80 6.44 -10.11
C LEU A 96 -30.77 7.63 -10.10
N LYS A 97 -31.35 7.95 -8.95
CA LYS A 97 -32.23 9.13 -8.79
C LYS A 97 -31.41 10.37 -8.45
N LYS A 98 -31.99 11.56 -8.64
CA LYS A 98 -31.39 12.83 -8.21
C LYS A 98 -31.06 12.78 -6.71
N ASN A 99 -29.87 13.24 -6.32
CA ASN A 99 -29.32 13.18 -4.95
C ASN A 99 -28.99 11.79 -4.41
N GLN A 100 -28.94 10.77 -5.28
CA GLN A 100 -28.38 9.46 -4.92
C GLN A 100 -26.94 9.34 -5.41
N LEU A 101 -26.15 8.67 -4.60
CA LEU A 101 -24.77 8.29 -4.83
C LEU A 101 -24.72 6.78 -5.06
N LEU A 102 -23.92 6.36 -6.03
CA LEU A 102 -23.57 4.96 -6.20
C LEU A 102 -22.22 4.71 -5.52
N ALA A 103 -22.23 3.85 -4.50
CA ALA A 103 -21.03 3.48 -3.75
C ALA A 103 -20.66 2.02 -4.03
N ILE A 104 -19.36 1.74 -4.12
CA ILE A 104 -18.83 0.38 -4.21
C ILE A 104 -18.10 0.04 -2.93
N HIS A 105 -18.45 -1.10 -2.35
CA HIS A 105 -17.80 -1.67 -1.18
C HIS A 105 -16.47 -2.29 -1.60
N ASN A 106 -15.34 -1.75 -1.14
CA ASN A 106 -14.00 -2.18 -1.54
C ASN A 106 -13.71 -3.64 -1.14
N ILE A 107 -14.30 -4.11 -0.02
CA ILE A 107 -14.08 -5.46 0.53
C ILE A 107 -14.93 -6.51 -0.19
N ASN A 108 -16.23 -6.25 -0.33
CA ASN A 108 -17.19 -7.23 -0.88
C ASN A 108 -17.47 -7.02 -2.37
N ARG A 109 -16.93 -5.96 -2.97
CA ARG A 109 -17.21 -5.49 -4.35
C ARG A 109 -18.70 -5.34 -4.65
N GLU A 110 -19.49 -5.08 -3.62
CA GLU A 110 -20.93 -4.87 -3.76
C GLU A 110 -21.23 -3.41 -4.09
N VAL A 111 -22.15 -3.19 -5.03
CA VAL A 111 -22.58 -1.86 -5.46
C VAL A 111 -23.92 -1.51 -4.79
N THR A 112 -23.94 -0.45 -3.99
CA THR A 112 -25.10 0.01 -3.23
C THR A 112 -25.46 1.46 -3.57
N PHE A 113 -26.72 1.84 -3.33
CA PHE A 113 -27.22 3.21 -3.48
C PHE A 113 -27.30 3.87 -2.13
N TRP A 114 -26.69 5.04 -1.98
CA TRP A 114 -26.81 5.87 -0.78
C TRP A 114 -27.36 7.24 -1.11
N TYR A 115 -28.03 7.87 -0.15
CA TYR A 115 -28.26 9.30 -0.20
C TYR A 115 -27.03 10.06 0.33
N GLN A 116 -26.88 11.33 -0.05
CA GLN A 116 -25.77 12.17 0.42
C GLN A 116 -25.66 12.17 1.96
N ASP A 117 -26.79 12.27 2.65
CA ASP A 117 -26.84 12.27 4.12
C ASP A 117 -26.40 10.93 4.74
N GLU A 118 -26.67 9.80 4.05
CA GLU A 118 -26.23 8.47 4.48
C GLU A 118 -24.73 8.30 4.27
N TYR A 119 -24.20 8.78 3.14
CA TYR A 119 -22.77 8.78 2.86
C TYR A 119 -21.99 9.59 3.90
N ASP A 120 -22.46 10.79 4.22
CA ASP A 120 -21.81 11.66 5.21
C ASP A 120 -21.82 11.04 6.63
N ASN A 121 -22.86 10.27 6.97
CA ASN A 121 -22.92 9.53 8.23
C ASN A 121 -22.00 8.30 8.23
N GLN A 122 -21.94 7.55 7.13
CA GLN A 122 -21.09 6.35 7.00
C GLN A 122 -19.60 6.69 6.95
N THR A 123 -19.22 7.77 6.24
CA THR A 123 -17.83 8.25 6.20
C THR A 123 -17.35 8.77 7.55
N LYS A 124 -18.21 9.45 8.31
CA LYS A 124 -17.88 9.88 9.68
C LYS A 124 -17.75 8.74 10.68
N GLN A 125 -18.48 7.63 10.48
CA GLN A 125 -18.41 6.47 11.37
C GLN A 125 -17.29 5.49 11.02
N ASN A 126 -16.74 5.53 9.80
CA ASN A 126 -15.89 4.48 9.28
C ASN A 126 -14.55 5.02 8.75
N ASN A 127 -13.54 5.10 9.63
CA ASN A 127 -12.16 5.56 9.35
C ASN A 127 -11.36 4.69 8.35
N ASN A 128 -11.96 3.70 7.70
CA ASN A 128 -11.24 2.59 7.06
C ASN A 128 -11.37 2.49 5.52
N ASN A 129 -11.68 3.56 4.78
CA ASN A 129 -11.73 3.53 3.29
C ASN A 129 -12.49 2.31 2.73
N VAL A 130 -13.61 1.94 3.36
CA VAL A 130 -14.33 0.69 3.04
C VAL A 130 -15.14 0.82 1.74
N PHE A 131 -15.34 2.03 1.23
CA PHE A 131 -16.17 2.30 0.05
C PHE A 131 -15.56 3.38 -0.84
N SER A 132 -15.87 3.35 -2.13
CA SER A 132 -15.50 4.38 -3.11
C SER A 132 -16.77 4.86 -3.84
N ILE A 133 -16.91 6.18 -4.02
CA ILE A 133 -17.99 6.73 -4.85
C ILE A 133 -17.65 6.48 -6.30
N VAL A 134 -18.65 6.06 -7.07
CA VAL A 134 -18.46 5.71 -8.48
C VAL A 134 -19.36 6.51 -9.41
N ALA A 135 -20.53 6.94 -8.97
CA ALA A 135 -21.41 7.79 -9.77
C ALA A 135 -22.24 8.74 -8.90
N ILE A 136 -22.41 9.97 -9.40
CA ILE A 136 -23.27 11.00 -8.81
C ILE A 136 -24.22 11.52 -9.88
N ARG A 137 -25.51 11.64 -9.53
CA ARG A 137 -26.51 12.30 -10.40
C ARG A 137 -26.91 13.64 -9.82
N GLU A 138 -26.49 14.71 -10.49
CA GLU A 138 -26.77 16.10 -10.12
C GLU A 138 -28.20 16.56 -10.49
#